data_AF-A0A1E4TH34-F1
#
_entry.id   AF-A0A1E4TH34-F1
#
_cell.length_a   1.000
_cell.length_b   1.000
_cell.length_c   1.000
_cell.angle_alpha   90.00
_cell.angle_beta   90.00
_cell.angle_gamma   90.00
#
_symmetry.space_group_name_H-M   'P 1'
#
loop_
_entity.id
_entity.type
_entity.pdbx_description
1 polymer ?
#
loop_
_entity_poly.entity_id
_entity_poly.type
_entity_poly.pdbx_seq_one_letter_code
_entity_poly.pdbx_strand_id
1 'polypeptide(L)'
;MYSLPFIDKGPNENLRKAILKKIGAVSNSGLHDSIKPLEPSFSTPRGIQLEKEVAEGYHPCAQIFNDRYNLSLDMSVEEKIQQLCVMIEYVNSQLDAIEIVESDESRKAANAYLVDLTTRLRYSKEILNDLNNQINEINLARQRSQIEAQPKLDYFNERWNRAINGLLSISIALRTS
;
A
#
# COMPACT_ATOMS: atom_id res chain seq x y z
N MET A 1 -28.01 -2.95 -0.79
CA MET A 1 -28.18 -1.50 -0.47
C MET A 1 -27.84 -0.75 -1.75
N TYR A 2 -28.82 -0.12 -2.40
CA TYR A 2 -28.64 0.57 -3.69
C TYR A 2 -28.49 2.06 -3.43
N SER A 3 -27.26 2.59 -3.49
CA SER A 3 -27.02 4.02 -3.61
C SER A 3 -26.68 4.36 -5.06
N LEU A 4 -27.16 5.50 -5.55
CA LEU A 4 -26.95 5.95 -6.93
C LEU A 4 -26.02 7.18 -6.92
N PRO A 5 -24.71 7.01 -6.68
CA PRO A 5 -23.78 8.12 -6.42
C PRO A 5 -23.65 9.16 -7.53
N PHE A 6 -24.06 8.87 -8.76
CA PHE A 6 -24.06 9.86 -9.85
C PHE A 6 -25.35 10.70 -9.92
N ILE A 7 -26.36 10.34 -9.13
CA ILE A 7 -27.66 11.02 -9.05
C ILE A 7 -27.85 11.61 -7.65
N ASP A 8 -27.63 10.79 -6.64
CA ASP A 8 -27.68 11.19 -5.25
C ASP A 8 -26.57 12.21 -5.01
N LYS A 9 -26.89 13.38 -4.45
CA LYS A 9 -25.92 14.43 -4.08
C LYS A 9 -25.00 14.04 -2.90
N GLY A 10 -24.77 12.75 -2.72
CA GLY A 10 -24.11 12.15 -1.57
C GLY A 10 -24.96 12.23 -0.30
N PRO A 11 -24.57 11.48 0.74
CA PRO A 11 -25.15 11.68 2.06
C PRO A 11 -24.83 13.09 2.55
N ASN A 12 -25.86 13.81 3.04
CA ASN A 12 -25.67 15.08 3.75
C ASN A 12 -24.57 14.91 4.82
N GLU A 13 -23.71 15.90 5.02
CA GLU A 13 -22.63 15.89 6.01
C GLU A 13 -23.13 15.46 7.42
N ASN A 14 -24.39 15.78 7.74
CA ASN A 14 -25.06 15.32 8.97
C ASN A 14 -25.25 13.79 9.02
N LEU A 15 -25.60 13.17 7.89
CA LEU A 15 -25.69 11.71 7.75
C LEU A 15 -24.31 11.06 7.82
N ARG A 16 -23.29 11.69 7.19
CA ARG A 16 -21.90 11.23 7.27
C ARG A 16 -21.39 11.23 8.72
N LYS A 17 -21.64 12.31 9.47
CA LYS A 17 -21.32 12.41 10.90
C LYS A 17 -22.09 11.40 11.75
N ALA A 18 -23.37 11.16 11.46
CA ALA A 18 -24.17 10.15 12.17
C ALA A 18 -23.67 8.72 11.92
N ILE A 19 -23.25 8.41 10.68
CA ILE A 19 -22.63 7.12 10.33
C ILE A 19 -21.28 6.98 11.03
N LEU A 20 -20.42 7.99 10.97
CA LEU A 20 -19.12 7.96 11.66
C LEU A 20 -19.26 7.84 13.19
N LYS A 21 -20.27 8.46 13.79
CA LYS A 21 -20.59 8.29 15.21
C LYS A 21 -21.05 6.88 15.54
N LYS A 22 -21.84 6.24 14.68
CA LYS A 22 -22.24 4.83 14.84
C LYS A 22 -21.09 3.87 14.60
N ILE A 23 -20.26 4.10 13.57
CA ILE A 23 -19.06 3.30 13.30
C ILE A 23 -18.06 3.44 14.44
N GLY A 24 -17.83 4.66 14.94
CA GLY A 24 -16.99 4.92 16.12
C GLY A 24 -17.52 4.27 17.40
N ALA A 25 -18.84 4.09 17.52
CA ALA A 25 -19.45 3.34 18.61
C ALA A 25 -19.32 1.81 18.44
N VAL A 26 -19.23 1.32 17.20
CA VAL A 26 -19.04 -0.12 16.87
C VAL A 26 -17.57 -0.52 16.84
N SER A 27 -16.64 0.40 16.56
CA SER A 27 -15.20 0.14 16.56
C SER A 27 -14.60 -0.09 17.96
N ASN A 28 -15.40 0.08 19.02
CA ASN A 28 -15.03 -0.34 20.38
C ASN A 28 -15.18 -1.86 20.60
N SER A 29 -15.79 -2.60 19.67
CA SER A 29 -15.62 -4.05 19.55
C SER A 29 -14.63 -4.31 18.41
N GLY A 30 -13.35 -4.09 18.70
CA GLY A 30 -12.27 -4.30 17.76
C GLY A 30 -12.18 -5.77 17.33
N LEU A 31 -12.04 -5.98 16.02
CA LEU A 31 -11.79 -7.25 15.31
C LEU A 31 -12.85 -8.35 15.54
N HIS A 32 -13.30 -8.98 14.45
CA HIS A 32 -14.07 -10.23 14.57
C HIS A 32 -13.14 -11.29 15.19
N ASP A 33 -13.56 -12.00 16.25
CA ASP A 33 -12.75 -12.98 17.01
C ASP A 33 -12.06 -14.06 16.14
N SER A 34 -12.52 -14.24 14.89
CA SER A 34 -11.96 -15.19 13.93
C SER A 34 -10.79 -14.64 13.09
N ILE A 35 -10.46 -13.35 13.18
CA ILE A 35 -9.28 -12.77 12.52
C ILE A 35 -8.24 -12.51 13.60
N LYS A 36 -7.58 -13.58 14.05
CA LYS A 36 -6.25 -13.41 14.64
C LYS A 36 -5.33 -12.91 13.53
N PRO A 37 -4.51 -11.87 13.75
CA PRO A 37 -3.35 -11.67 12.89
C PRO A 37 -2.63 -13.01 12.78
N LEU A 38 -2.31 -13.45 11.57
CA LEU A 38 -1.43 -14.60 11.39
C LEU A 38 -0.09 -14.19 12.00
N GLU A 39 0.10 -14.45 13.29
CA GLU A 39 1.44 -14.58 13.82
C GLU A 39 2.11 -15.69 13.02
N PRO A 40 3.34 -15.48 12.53
CA PRO A 40 4.08 -16.56 11.89
C PRO A 40 4.23 -17.68 12.91
N SER A 41 3.42 -18.73 12.77
CA SER A 41 3.41 -19.94 13.62
C SER A 41 4.55 -20.90 13.30
N PHE A 42 5.49 -20.47 12.46
CA PHE A 42 6.79 -21.08 12.33
C PHE A 42 7.72 -20.29 13.24
N SER A 43 8.35 -20.99 14.20
CA SER A 43 9.45 -20.46 15.01
C SER A 43 10.29 -19.54 14.14
N THR A 44 10.26 -18.23 14.42
CA THR A 44 11.02 -17.26 13.64
C THR A 44 12.46 -17.76 13.61
N PRO A 45 13.04 -18.00 12.42
CA PRO A 45 14.44 -18.39 12.32
C PRO A 45 15.26 -17.45 13.19
N ARG A 46 16.23 -17.98 13.94
CA ARG A 46 17.07 -17.20 14.88
C ARG A 46 17.55 -15.87 14.29
N GLY A 47 17.82 -15.82 12.98
CA GLY A 47 18.19 -14.61 12.25
C GLY A 47 17.13 -13.50 12.27
N ILE A 48 15.84 -13.83 12.12
CA ILE A 48 14.75 -12.83 12.15
C ILE A 48 14.52 -12.31 13.58
N GLN A 49 14.69 -13.17 14.58
CA GLN A 49 14.67 -12.75 15.99
C GLN A 49 15.84 -11.80 16.28
N LEU A 50 17.04 -12.11 15.78
CA LEU A 50 18.22 -11.25 15.95
C LEU A 50 18.05 -9.90 15.24
N GLU A 51 17.55 -9.89 13.99
CA GLU A 51 17.27 -8.66 13.25
C GLU A 51 16.23 -7.79 13.97
N LYS A 52 15.20 -8.43 14.54
CA LYS A 52 14.16 -7.76 15.32
C LYS A 52 14.71 -7.21 16.64
N GLU A 53 15.52 -7.98 17.37
CA GLU A 53 16.20 -7.55 18.60
C GLU A 53 17.20 -6.40 18.35
N VAL A 54 17.91 -6.40 17.22
CA VAL A 54 18.82 -5.32 16.81
C VAL A 54 18.08 -4.08 16.34
N ALA A 55 16.95 -4.24 15.63
CA ALA A 55 16.15 -3.11 15.15
C ALA A 55 15.31 -2.45 16.25
N GLU A 56 14.78 -3.24 17.20
CA GLU A 56 13.96 -2.77 18.32
C GLU A 56 14.81 -2.36 19.53
N GLY A 57 15.96 -2.99 19.73
CA GLY A 57 16.98 -2.62 20.71
C GLY A 57 18.07 -1.79 20.06
N TYR A 58 17.81 -0.51 19.84
CA TYR A 58 18.83 0.47 19.42
C TYR A 58 19.85 0.69 20.54
N HIS A 59 20.66 -0.33 20.83
CA HIS A 59 21.90 -0.17 21.57
C HIS A 59 22.92 0.28 20.53
N PRO A 60 23.52 1.48 20.65
CA PRO A 60 24.63 1.90 19.80
C PRO A 60 25.90 1.17 20.25
N CYS A 61 25.84 -0.15 20.42
CA CYS A 61 27.01 -0.97 20.21
C CYS A 61 27.27 -0.81 18.73
N ALA A 62 28.17 0.14 18.43
CA ALA A 62 28.61 0.50 17.10
C ALA A 62 28.60 -0.75 16.22
N GLN A 63 28.14 -0.63 14.97
CA GLN A 63 28.65 -1.50 13.92
C GLN A 63 30.13 -1.65 14.22
N ILE A 64 30.56 -2.84 14.62
CA ILE A 64 31.97 -3.12 14.83
C ILE A 64 32.51 -3.12 13.42
N PHE A 65 32.78 -1.92 12.90
CA PHE A 65 33.58 -1.74 11.73
C PHE A 65 34.85 -2.47 12.05
N ASN A 66 35.16 -3.45 11.22
CA ASN A 66 36.31 -4.29 11.42
C ASN A 66 37.53 -3.42 11.10
N ASP A 67 37.94 -2.59 12.06
CA ASP A 67 39.10 -1.70 12.02
C ASP A 67 40.43 -2.50 12.07
N ARG A 68 40.38 -3.78 11.68
CA ARG A 68 41.54 -4.67 11.52
C ARG A 68 42.52 -4.18 10.45
N TYR A 69 42.21 -3.10 9.75
CA TYR A 69 43.11 -2.44 8.80
C TYR A 69 43.64 -1.10 9.32
N ASN A 70 43.24 -0.67 10.53
CA ASN A 70 43.87 0.43 11.25
C ASN A 70 44.99 -0.15 12.13
N LEU A 71 46.23 0.27 11.87
CA LEU A 71 47.39 -0.13 12.67
C LEU A 71 47.29 0.50 14.06
N SER A 72 47.10 -0.33 15.10
CA SER A 72 47.18 0.15 16.47
C SER A 72 48.64 0.32 16.90
N LEU A 73 48.92 1.41 17.61
CA LEU A 73 50.25 1.70 18.15
C LEU A 73 50.67 0.66 19.20
N ASP A 74 49.71 0.03 19.89
CA ASP A 74 49.91 -0.86 21.03
C ASP A 74 50.19 -2.33 20.65
N MET A 75 50.17 -2.66 19.35
CA MET A 75 50.44 -4.02 18.87
C MET A 75 51.93 -4.39 18.92
N SER A 76 52.22 -5.67 19.15
CA SER A 76 53.57 -6.21 19.00
C SER A 76 54.08 -6.12 17.56
N VAL A 77 55.39 -6.26 17.36
CA VAL A 77 56.01 -6.17 16.03
C VAL A 77 55.53 -7.30 15.13
N GLU A 78 55.42 -8.52 15.65
CA GLU A 78 54.91 -9.68 14.91
C GLU A 78 53.45 -9.49 14.48
N GLU A 79 52.59 -8.99 15.36
CA GLU A 79 51.18 -8.70 15.04
C GLU A 79 51.04 -7.59 14.00
N LYS A 80 51.90 -6.56 14.05
CA LYS A 80 51.94 -5.48 13.05
C LYS A 80 52.35 -6.01 11.67
N ILE A 81 53.34 -6.89 11.59
CA ILE A 81 53.77 -7.52 10.34
C ILE A 81 52.62 -8.37 9.75
N GLN A 82 51.96 -9.17 10.57
CA GLN A 82 50.84 -10.00 10.12
C GLN A 82 49.67 -9.15 9.61
N GLN A 83 49.33 -8.06 10.31
CA GLN A 83 48.27 -7.14 9.88
C GLN A 83 48.63 -6.45 8.55
N LEU A 84 49.89 -6.05 8.36
CA LEU A 84 50.38 -5.46 7.11
C LEU A 84 50.29 -6.44 5.93
N CYS A 85 50.65 -7.71 6.12
CA CYS A 85 50.51 -8.73 5.07
C CYS A 85 49.04 -8.89 4.65
N VAL A 86 48.11 -8.95 5.62
CA VAL A 86 46.67 -9.05 5.35
C VAL A 86 46.14 -7.78 4.66
N MET A 87 46.65 -6.59 5.03
CA MET A 87 46.31 -5.34 4.36
C MET A 87 46.75 -5.33 2.90
N ILE A 88 47.96 -5.81 2.60
CA ILE A 88 48.48 -5.87 1.23
C ILE A 88 47.62 -6.80 0.37
N GLU A 89 47.30 -7.99 0.87
CA GLU A 89 46.42 -8.93 0.14
C GLU A 89 45.02 -8.35 -0.07
N TYR A 90 44.47 -7.68 0.94
CA TYR A 90 43.19 -7.00 0.83
C TYR A 90 43.21 -5.90 -0.24
N VAL A 91 44.23 -5.03 -0.23
CA VAL A 91 44.37 -3.94 -1.22
C VAL A 91 44.51 -4.51 -2.63
N ASN A 92 45.33 -5.55 -2.82
CA ASN A 92 45.46 -6.20 -4.12
C ASN A 92 44.12 -6.77 -4.61
N SER A 93 43.37 -7.45 -3.73
CA SER A 93 42.04 -7.95 -4.07
C SER A 93 41.04 -6.84 -4.40
N GLN A 94 41.14 -5.68 -3.74
CA GLN A 94 40.30 -4.52 -4.07
C GLN A 94 40.66 -3.91 -5.43
N LEU A 95 41.96 -3.87 -5.77
CA LEU A 95 42.40 -3.42 -7.09
C LEU A 95 41.88 -4.33 -8.20
N ASP A 96 41.99 -5.65 -8.03
CA ASP A 96 41.43 -6.63 -8.99
C ASP A 96 39.90 -6.43 -9.14
N ALA A 97 39.19 -6.19 -8.04
CA ALA A 97 37.75 -5.92 -8.08
C ALA A 97 37.41 -4.62 -8.82
N ILE A 98 38.21 -3.55 -8.62
CA ILE A 98 38.04 -2.28 -9.33
C ILE A 98 38.27 -2.48 -10.83
N GLU A 99 39.32 -3.20 -11.24
CA GLU A 99 39.58 -3.49 -12.65
C GLU A 99 38.41 -4.23 -13.32
N ILE A 100 37.81 -5.19 -12.61
CA ILE A 100 36.60 -5.88 -13.09
C ILE A 100 35.43 -4.91 -13.23
N VAL A 101 35.19 -4.04 -12.25
CA VAL A 101 34.09 -3.05 -12.29
C VAL A 101 34.30 -2.01 -13.39
N GLU A 102 35.54 -1.60 -13.64
CA GLU A 102 35.88 -0.64 -14.69
C GLU A 102 35.87 -1.25 -16.10
N SER A 103 35.87 -2.58 -16.20
CA SER A 103 35.81 -3.29 -17.47
C SER A 103 34.59 -2.92 -18.31
N ASP A 104 34.76 -3.01 -19.64
CA ASP A 104 33.66 -2.78 -20.58
C ASP A 104 32.52 -3.80 -20.41
N GLU A 105 32.80 -5.00 -19.88
CA GLU A 105 31.79 -6.01 -19.58
C GLU A 105 30.89 -5.59 -18.42
N SER A 106 31.46 -5.04 -17.35
CA SER A 106 30.70 -4.48 -16.23
C SER A 106 29.80 -3.32 -16.66
N ARG A 107 30.30 -2.44 -17.55
CA ARG A 107 29.49 -1.38 -18.15
C ARG A 107 28.34 -1.93 -19.00
N LYS A 108 28.59 -2.96 -19.80
CA LYS A 108 27.56 -3.64 -20.59
C LYS A 108 26.52 -4.32 -19.70
N ALA A 109 26.95 -4.96 -18.60
CA ALA A 109 26.05 -5.59 -17.65
C ALA A 109 25.16 -4.55 -16.93
N ALA A 110 25.73 -3.42 -16.50
CA ALA A 110 24.97 -2.32 -15.92
C ALA A 110 23.93 -1.75 -16.91
N ASN A 111 24.32 -1.56 -18.17
CA ASN A 111 23.41 -1.13 -19.22
C ASN A 111 22.29 -2.15 -19.50
N ALA A 112 22.61 -3.45 -19.52
CA ALA A 112 21.60 -4.50 -19.69
C ALA A 112 20.58 -4.49 -18.54
N TYR A 113 21.05 -4.29 -17.30
CA TYR A 113 20.17 -4.14 -16.14
C TYR A 113 19.26 -2.91 -16.26
N LEU A 114 19.80 -1.76 -16.70
CA LEU A 114 18.99 -0.55 -16.94
C LEU A 114 17.93 -0.75 -18.02
N VAL A 115 18.25 -1.50 -19.08
CA VAL A 115 17.30 -1.86 -20.13
C VAL A 115 16.18 -2.76 -19.58
N ASP A 116 16.51 -3.78 -18.78
CA ASP A 116 15.51 -4.65 -18.14
C ASP A 116 14.59 -3.85 -17.21
N LEU A 117 15.18 -3.00 -16.34
CA LEU A 117 14.43 -2.15 -15.44
C LEU A 117 13.47 -1.22 -16.19
N THR A 118 13.95 -0.58 -17.26
CA THR A 118 13.13 0.31 -18.09
C THR A 118 11.99 -0.45 -18.75
N THR A 119 12.24 -1.68 -19.21
CA THR A 119 11.22 -2.54 -19.82
C THR A 119 10.13 -2.91 -18.80
N ARG A 120 10.51 -3.31 -17.58
CA ARG A 120 9.56 -3.62 -16.50
C ARG A 120 8.72 -2.41 -16.07
N LEU A 121 9.33 -1.22 -16.03
CA LEU A 121 8.62 0.02 -15.71
C LEU A 121 7.62 0.38 -16.80
N ARG A 122 7.99 0.20 -18.08
CA ARG A 122 7.08 0.44 -19.21
C ARG A 122 5.89 -0.50 -19.18
N TYR A 123 6.12 -1.79 -18.98
CA TYR A 123 5.07 -2.79 -18.85
C TYR A 123 4.11 -2.48 -17.69
N SER A 124 4.63 -2.11 -16.52
CA SER A 124 3.81 -1.69 -15.38
C SER A 124 2.96 -0.46 -15.70
N LYS A 125 3.50 0.51 -16.45
CA LYS A 125 2.76 1.70 -16.89
C LYS A 125 1.63 1.36 -17.86
N GLU A 126 1.84 0.42 -18.77
CA GLU A 126 0.81 -0.07 -19.70
C GLU A 126 -0.35 -0.72 -18.93
N ILE A 127 -0.06 -1.61 -17.98
CA ILE A 127 -1.08 -2.22 -17.12
C ILE A 127 -1.88 -1.16 -16.36
N LEU A 128 -1.22 -0.16 -15.78
CA LEU A 128 -1.90 0.91 -15.06
C LEU A 128 -2.85 1.72 -15.96
N ASN A 129 -2.43 2.00 -17.19
CA ASN A 129 -3.27 2.68 -18.16
C ASN A 129 -4.49 1.83 -18.55
N ASP A 130 -4.29 0.53 -18.79
CA ASP A 130 -5.37 -0.39 -19.13
C ASP A 130 -6.39 -0.51 -17.99
N LEU A 131 -5.93 -0.65 -16.75
CA LEU A 131 -6.79 -0.67 -15.57
C LEU A 131 -7.56 0.64 -15.42
N ASN A 132 -6.91 1.78 -15.65
CA ASN A 132 -7.56 3.08 -15.56
C ASN A 132 -8.65 3.24 -16.64
N ASN A 133 -8.39 2.75 -17.85
CA ASN A 133 -9.37 2.73 -18.94
C ASN A 133 -10.57 1.84 -18.59
N GLN A 134 -10.33 0.63 -18.07
CA GLN A 134 -11.40 -0.27 -17.62
C GLN A 134 -12.24 0.35 -16.50
N ILE A 135 -11.61 1.00 -15.51
CA ILE A 135 -12.32 1.72 -14.44
C ILE A 135 -13.19 2.84 -15.02
N ASN A 136 -12.67 3.61 -15.97
CA ASN A 136 -13.41 4.68 -16.63
C ASN A 136 -14.61 4.14 -17.40
N GLU A 137 -14.45 3.06 -18.16
CA GLU A 137 -15.54 2.40 -18.88
C GLU A 137 -16.64 1.91 -17.93
N ILE A 138 -16.27 1.26 -16.84
CA ILE A 138 -17.21 0.80 -15.80
C ILE A 138 -17.95 1.98 -15.19
N ASN A 139 -17.25 3.07 -14.88
CA ASN A 139 -17.85 4.27 -14.31
C ASN A 139 -18.81 4.94 -15.29
N LEU A 140 -18.47 5.03 -16.57
CA LEU A 140 -19.35 5.55 -17.61
C LEU A 140 -20.60 4.69 -17.78
N ALA A 141 -20.45 3.36 -17.80
CA ALA A 141 -21.58 2.44 -17.86
C ALA A 141 -22.50 2.57 -16.63
N ARG A 142 -21.91 2.67 -15.44
CA ARG A 142 -22.63 2.89 -14.19
C ARG A 142 -23.38 4.23 -14.22
N GLN A 143 -22.72 5.30 -14.65
CA GLN A 143 -23.33 6.63 -14.76
C GLN A 143 -24.53 6.63 -15.71
N ARG A 144 -24.39 6.02 -16.90
CA ARG A 144 -25.49 5.90 -17.88
C ARG A 144 -26.67 5.13 -17.29
N SER A 145 -26.42 3.96 -16.71
CA SER A 145 -27.47 3.14 -16.09
C SER A 145 -28.21 3.89 -14.99
N GLN A 146 -27.49 4.69 -14.18
CA GLN A 146 -28.12 5.52 -13.16
C GLN A 146 -28.99 6.60 -13.80
N ILE A 147 -28.44 7.39 -14.72
CA ILE A 147 -29.18 8.46 -15.41
C ILE A 147 -30.45 7.92 -16.11
N GLU A 148 -30.38 6.73 -16.73
CA GLU A 148 -31.53 6.07 -17.34
C GLU A 148 -32.58 5.59 -16.33
N ALA A 149 -32.16 5.23 -15.11
CA ALA A 149 -33.06 4.83 -14.04
C ALA A 149 -33.79 6.04 -13.42
N GLN A 150 -33.18 7.23 -13.43
CA GLN A 150 -33.74 8.44 -12.83
C GLN A 150 -35.19 8.77 -13.26
N PRO A 151 -35.54 8.87 -14.56
CA PRO A 151 -36.90 9.20 -14.97
C PRO A 151 -37.92 8.15 -14.53
N LYS A 152 -37.52 6.87 -14.41
CA LYS A 152 -38.39 5.81 -13.89
C LYS A 152 -38.68 6.03 -12.40
N LEU A 153 -37.65 6.37 -11.62
CA LEU A 153 -37.80 6.68 -10.20
C LEU A 153 -38.69 7.89 -9.99
N ASP A 154 -38.51 8.95 -10.77
CA ASP A 154 -39.34 10.16 -10.72
C ASP A 154 -40.80 9.85 -11.04
N TYR A 155 -41.06 9.07 -12.10
CA TYR A 155 -42.41 8.62 -12.46
C TYR A 155 -43.08 7.83 -11.33
N PHE A 156 -42.36 6.88 -10.71
CA PHE A 156 -42.90 6.11 -9.59
C PHE A 156 -43.19 6.99 -8.37
N ASN A 157 -42.30 7.93 -8.05
CA ASN A 157 -42.50 8.88 -6.95
C ASN A 157 -43.71 9.78 -7.18
N GLU A 158 -43.87 10.34 -8.38
CA GLU A 158 -45.04 11.16 -8.71
C GLU A 158 -46.34 10.36 -8.61
N ARG A 159 -46.36 9.14 -9.15
CA ARG A 159 -47.53 8.27 -9.11
C ARG A 159 -47.90 7.91 -7.67
N TRP A 160 -46.91 7.60 -6.84
CA TRP A 160 -47.09 7.31 -5.43
C TRP A 160 -47.66 8.52 -4.67
N ASN A 161 -47.09 9.71 -4.87
CA ASN A 161 -47.57 10.94 -4.25
C ASN A 161 -49.00 11.28 -4.66
N ARG A 162 -49.36 11.09 -5.95
CA ARG A 162 -50.73 11.26 -6.42
C ARG A 162 -51.69 10.28 -5.75
N ALA A 163 -51.31 9.01 -5.60
CA ALA A 163 -52.13 8.01 -4.94
C ALA A 163 -52.35 8.33 -3.45
N ILE A 164 -51.29 8.69 -2.72
CA ILE A 164 -51.38 9.09 -1.31
C ILE A 164 -52.27 10.32 -1.16
N ASN A 165 -52.04 11.37 -1.96
CA ASN A 165 -52.82 12.59 -1.87
C ASN A 165 -54.29 12.34 -2.21
N GLY A 166 -54.58 11.49 -3.20
CA GLY A 166 -55.95 11.07 -3.51
C GLY A 166 -56.62 10.35 -2.33
N LEU A 167 -55.93 9.40 -1.70
CA LEU A 167 -56.44 8.72 -0.50
C LEU A 167 -56.67 9.69 0.66
N LEU A 168 -55.74 10.60 0.90
CA LEU A 168 -55.86 11.63 1.93
C LEU A 168 -57.06 12.54 1.67
N SER A 169 -57.23 13.03 0.43
CA SER A 169 -58.38 13.86 0.05
C SER A 169 -59.71 13.15 0.26
N ILE A 170 -59.81 11.86 -0.11
CA ILE A 170 -61.01 11.05 0.14
C ILE A 170 -61.27 10.91 1.64
N SER A 171 -60.23 10.60 2.43
CA SER A 171 -60.36 10.44 3.87
C SER A 171 -60.75 11.72 4.61
N ILE A 172 -60.31 12.89 4.13
CA ILE A 172 -60.73 14.19 4.64
C ILE A 172 -62.19 14.44 4.30
N ALA A 173 -62.60 14.21 3.04
CA ALA A 173 -63.97 14.41 2.60
C ALA A 173 -64.97 13.55 3.39
N LEU A 174 -64.62 12.29 3.68
CA LEU A 174 -65.42 11.37 4.50
C LEU A 174 -65.50 11.76 5.99
N ARG A 175 -64.57 12.58 6.49
CA ARG A 175 -64.59 13.08 7.88
C ARG A 175 -65.40 14.37 8.05
N THR A 176 -65.53 15.13 6.97
CA THR A 176 -66.23 16.44 6.96
C THR A 176 -67.65 16.35 6.43
N SER A 177 -68.10 15.15 6.02
CA SER A 177 -69.49 14.82 5.67
C SER A 177 -70.17 14.08 6.82
#